data_AF-A0A520DP40-F1
#
_entry.id   AF-A0A520DP40-F1
#
_cell.length_a   1.000
_cell.length_b   1.000
_cell.length_c   1.000
_cell.angle_alpha   90.00
_cell.angle_beta   90.00
_cell.angle_gamma   90.00
#
_symmetry.space_group_name_H-M   'P 1'
#
loop_
_entity.id
_entity.type
_entity.pdbx_description
1 polymer ?
#
loop_
_entity_poly.entity_id
_entity_poly.type
_entity_poly.pdbx_seq_one_letter_code
_entity_poly.pdbx_strand_id
1 'polypeptide(L)'
;AYACLSVRTEVEAFNNFCQLAGYKSVIFNAVDSTNYPIYHTNVMMCIGDKFAVICLDSIPNLYERDFVQKALSLSGKEIIKISFDQMNHFAGNMLQVKNDKDESLLVMSEQAYKVLNESQINTLSKYAKLIYAPLYMIEQNGGGSARCMLAEVHLPIR
;
A
#
# COMPACT_ATOMS: atom_id res chain seq x y z
N ALA A 1 7.43 5.72 8.28
CA ALA A 1 6.51 4.57 8.20
C ALA A 1 5.08 5.07 8.32
N TYR A 2 4.12 4.33 7.77
CA TYR A 2 2.71 4.72 7.71
C TYR A 2 1.86 3.65 8.40
N ALA A 3 0.90 4.05 9.21
CA ALA A 3 -0.01 3.14 9.88
C ALA A 3 -1.44 3.70 9.93
N CYS A 4 -2.37 2.94 9.35
CA CYS A 4 -3.79 3.09 9.63
C CYS A 4 -4.09 2.46 11.00
N LEU A 5 -4.74 3.22 11.88
CA LEU A 5 -5.20 2.72 13.16
C LEU A 5 -6.38 1.77 12.98
N SER A 6 -6.35 0.69 13.74
CA SER A 6 -7.42 -0.28 13.82
C SER A 6 -7.23 -1.09 15.11
N VAL A 7 -8.13 -2.05 15.36
CA VAL A 7 -7.97 -3.03 16.45
C VAL A 7 -6.72 -3.91 16.31
N ARG A 8 -6.00 -3.82 15.19
CA ARG A 8 -4.76 -4.57 14.90
C ARG A 8 -3.50 -3.72 15.01
N THR A 9 -3.62 -2.41 15.24
CA THR A 9 -2.49 -1.46 15.27
C THR A 9 -2.43 -0.75 16.60
N GLU A 10 -1.34 -0.94 17.35
CA GLU A 10 -1.09 -0.26 18.62
C GLU A 10 -0.08 0.87 18.41
N VAL A 11 -0.39 2.06 18.94
CA VAL A 11 0.34 3.31 18.67
C VAL A 11 1.73 3.29 19.28
N GLU A 12 1.87 2.83 20.52
CA GLU A 12 3.13 2.79 21.25
C GLU A 12 4.13 1.85 20.57
N ALA A 13 3.70 0.62 20.23
CA ALA A 13 4.47 -0.37 19.52
C ALA A 13 4.92 0.14 18.15
N PHE A 14 4.03 0.81 17.41
CA PHE A 14 4.38 1.39 16.11
C PHE A 14 5.40 2.54 16.24
N ASN A 15 5.24 3.43 17.21
CA ASN A 15 6.18 4.51 17.47
C ASN A 15 7.56 3.98 17.90
N ASN A 16 7.59 2.98 18.78
CA ASN A 16 8.82 2.31 19.20
C ASN A 16 9.54 1.68 18.01
N PHE A 17 8.82 0.97 17.13
CA PHE A 17 9.38 0.45 15.88
C PHE A 17 9.96 1.56 15.00
N CYS A 18 9.21 2.65 14.81
CA CYS A 18 9.68 3.78 14.01
C CYS A 18 10.97 4.37 14.56
N GLN A 19 11.07 4.55 15.88
CA GLN A 19 12.27 5.05 16.53
C GLN A 19 13.47 4.13 16.31
N LEU A 20 13.31 2.82 16.52
CA LEU A 20 14.37 1.83 16.33
C LEU A 20 14.83 1.71 14.86
N ALA A 21 13.89 1.85 13.92
CA ALA A 21 14.16 1.79 12.48
C ALA A 21 14.63 3.13 11.87
N GLY A 22 14.68 4.21 12.65
CA GLY A 22 15.02 5.56 12.15
C GLY A 22 13.93 6.18 11.25
N TYR A 23 12.69 5.72 11.37
CA TYR A 23 11.55 6.23 10.61
C TYR A 23 10.79 7.32 11.36
N LYS A 24 10.22 8.26 10.60
CA LYS A 24 9.16 9.15 11.12
C LYS A 24 7.83 8.40 11.12
N SER A 25 7.09 8.44 12.22
CA SER A 25 5.75 7.84 12.30
C SER A 25 4.71 8.74 11.62
N VAL A 26 3.83 8.11 10.83
CA VAL A 26 2.68 8.76 10.20
C VAL A 26 1.47 7.88 10.51
N ILE A 27 0.66 8.33 11.47
CA ILE A 27 -0.50 7.60 11.97
C ILE A 27 -1.76 8.35 11.53
N PHE A 28 -2.77 7.60 11.08
CA PHE A 28 -4.04 8.14 10.61
C PHE A 28 -5.16 7.11 10.76
N ASN A 29 -6.40 7.57 10.62
CA ASN A 29 -7.58 6.73 10.59
C ASN A 29 -8.12 6.63 9.16
N ALA A 30 -8.55 5.43 8.78
CA ALA A 30 -9.20 5.22 7.48
C ALA A 30 -10.44 4.34 7.59
N VAL A 31 -11.40 4.59 6.71
CA VAL A 31 -12.67 3.89 6.57
C VAL A 31 -12.91 3.50 5.12
N ASP A 32 -13.68 2.44 4.90
CA ASP A 32 -14.16 2.06 3.57
C ASP A 32 -15.33 2.94 3.10
N SER A 33 -15.89 2.64 1.92
CA SER A 33 -17.01 3.37 1.34
C SER A 33 -18.32 3.27 2.15
N THR A 34 -18.41 2.34 3.10
CA THR A 34 -19.55 2.15 4.01
C THR A 34 -19.30 2.79 5.38
N ASN A 35 -18.20 3.54 5.52
CA ASN A 35 -17.75 4.16 6.77
C ASN A 35 -17.32 3.13 7.83
N TYR A 36 -16.94 1.92 7.41
CA TYR A 36 -16.41 0.89 8.30
C TYR A 36 -14.87 1.00 8.40
N PRO A 37 -14.26 0.89 9.59
CA PRO A 37 -12.81 1.06 9.74
C PRO A 37 -11.99 0.07 8.90
N ILE A 38 -10.96 0.59 8.21
CA ILE A 38 -9.99 -0.24 7.50
C ILE A 38 -9.10 -0.94 8.53
N TYR A 39 -9.01 -2.27 8.45
CA TYR A 39 -8.32 -3.06 9.46
C TYR A 39 -6.82 -3.22 9.21
N HIS A 40 -6.36 -3.19 7.95
CA HIS A 40 -4.94 -3.22 7.59
C HIS A 40 -4.57 -2.08 6.63
N THR A 41 -3.45 -1.41 6.92
CA THR A 41 -2.89 -0.35 6.06
C THR A 41 -2.70 -0.80 4.61
N ASN A 42 -2.31 -2.06 4.38
CA ASN A 42 -2.06 -2.62 3.04
C ASN A 42 -3.33 -2.88 2.21
N VAL A 43 -4.53 -2.64 2.75
CA VAL A 43 -5.76 -2.63 1.96
C VAL A 43 -5.84 -1.35 1.14
N MET A 44 -5.45 -0.23 1.74
CA MET A 44 -5.66 1.10 1.18
C MET A 44 -4.40 1.76 0.60
N MET A 45 -3.21 1.23 0.88
CA MET A 45 -1.96 1.78 0.35
C MET A 45 -0.86 0.75 0.10
N CYS A 46 -0.07 1.03 -0.94
CA CYS A 46 1.21 0.41 -1.23
C CYS A 46 2.30 1.48 -1.31
N ILE A 47 3.43 1.25 -0.65
CA ILE A 47 4.61 2.12 -0.71
C ILE A 47 5.68 1.43 -1.54
N GLY A 48 6.07 2.05 -2.65
CA GLY A 48 7.29 1.74 -3.39
C GLY A 48 8.44 2.68 -3.00
N ASP A 49 9.59 2.50 -3.63
CA ASP A 49 10.77 3.34 -3.45
C ASP A 49 10.50 4.80 -3.83
N LYS A 50 9.94 5.04 -5.02
CA LYS A 50 9.70 6.36 -5.62
C LYS A 50 8.23 6.71 -5.81
N PHE A 51 7.32 5.82 -5.41
CA PHE A 51 5.89 6.03 -5.57
C PHE A 51 5.09 5.53 -4.36
N ALA A 52 3.84 5.97 -4.28
CA ALA A 52 2.86 5.45 -3.34
C ALA A 52 1.50 5.35 -4.02
N VAL A 53 0.91 4.15 -4.01
CA VAL A 53 -0.48 3.93 -4.38
C VAL A 53 -1.33 4.11 -3.12
N ILE A 54 -2.36 4.95 -3.15
CA ILE A 54 -3.14 5.25 -1.95
C ILE A 54 -4.57 5.69 -2.25
N CYS A 55 -5.55 5.15 -1.51
CA CYS A 55 -6.92 5.66 -1.48
C CYS A 55 -7.03 6.80 -0.46
N LEU A 56 -6.79 8.05 -0.89
CA LEU A 56 -6.87 9.20 0.03
C LEU A 56 -8.30 9.47 0.53
N ASP A 57 -9.32 9.09 -0.24
CA ASP A 57 -10.71 9.25 0.15
C ASP A 57 -11.12 8.37 1.32
N SER A 58 -10.38 7.28 1.57
CA SER A 58 -10.54 6.46 2.77
C SER A 58 -10.16 7.19 4.07
N ILE A 59 -9.46 8.32 4.02
CA ILE A 59 -9.07 9.10 5.20
C ILE A 59 -10.08 10.27 5.37
N PRO A 60 -11.10 10.15 6.25
CA PRO A 60 -12.18 11.12 6.34
C PRO A 60 -11.74 12.44 6.99
N ASN A 61 -10.76 12.38 7.91
CA ASN A 61 -10.20 13.56 8.53
C ASN A 61 -9.30 14.30 7.53
N LEU A 62 -9.70 15.51 7.13
CA LEU A 62 -8.97 16.31 6.14
C LEU A 62 -7.56 16.70 6.60
N TYR A 63 -7.35 16.90 7.90
CA TYR A 63 -6.03 17.20 8.46
C TYR A 63 -5.11 16.00 8.38
N GLU A 64 -5.60 14.79 8.71
CA GLU A 64 -4.83 13.55 8.57
C GLU A 64 -4.52 13.26 7.09
N ARG A 65 -5.51 13.47 6.20
CA ARG A 65 -5.35 13.28 4.75
C ARG A 65 -4.26 14.19 4.18
N ASP A 66 -4.29 15.48 4.52
CA ASP A 66 -3.27 16.44 4.12
C ASP A 66 -1.90 16.08 4.71
N PHE A 67 -1.86 15.68 5.98
CA PHE A 67 -0.63 15.24 6.64
C PHE A 67 0.01 14.02 5.95
N VAL A 68 -0.78 12.99 5.64
CA VAL A 68 -0.31 11.79 4.91
C VAL A 68 0.19 12.17 3.52
N GLN A 69 -0.57 12.99 2.78
CA GLN A 69 -0.18 13.44 1.45
C GLN A 69 1.15 14.23 1.48
N LYS A 70 1.30 15.16 2.43
CA LYS A 70 2.55 15.91 2.62
C LYS A 70 3.70 14.99 2.99
N ALA A 71 3.50 14.05 3.90
CA ALA A 71 4.54 13.11 4.29
C ALA A 71 5.02 12.25 3.11
N LEU A 72 4.10 11.77 2.26
CA LEU A 72 4.45 11.05 1.03
C LEU A 72 5.26 11.92 0.06
N SER A 73 4.78 13.13 -0.23
CA SER A 73 5.46 14.06 -1.13
C SER A 73 6.86 14.46 -0.62
N LEU A 74 6.99 14.77 0.67
CA LEU A 74 8.27 15.10 1.31
C LEU A 74 9.26 13.93 1.34
N SER A 75 8.75 12.69 1.26
CA SER A 75 9.58 11.49 1.10
C SER A 75 9.99 11.22 -0.36
N GLY A 76 9.67 12.14 -1.29
CA GLY A 76 10.04 12.05 -2.70
C GLY A 76 9.19 11.07 -3.50
N LYS A 77 7.99 10.72 -3.02
CA LYS A 77 7.11 9.75 -3.68
C LYS A 77 6.12 10.43 -4.60
N GLU A 78 6.01 9.94 -5.83
CA GLU A 78 4.87 10.23 -6.70
C GLU A 78 3.62 9.55 -6.14
N ILE A 79 2.54 10.32 -5.95
CA ILE A 79 1.30 9.80 -5.36
C ILE A 79 0.36 9.37 -6.48
N ILE A 80 0.09 8.06 -6.56
CA ILE A 80 -0.90 7.46 -7.43
C ILE A 80 -2.18 7.25 -6.61
N LYS A 81 -3.16 8.11 -6.84
CA LYS A 81 -4.46 8.02 -6.16
C LYS A 81 -5.27 6.87 -6.75
N ILE A 82 -5.88 6.06 -5.89
CA ILE A 82 -6.88 5.04 -6.27
C ILE A 82 -8.24 5.36 -5.66
N SER A 83 -9.30 4.99 -6.37
CA SER A 83 -10.68 5.13 -5.88
C SER A 83 -11.01 4.04 -4.84
N PHE A 84 -12.15 4.20 -4.15
CA PHE A 84 -12.70 3.12 -3.31
C PHE A 84 -12.95 1.83 -4.10
N ASP A 85 -13.43 1.94 -5.34
CA ASP A 85 -13.67 0.78 -6.21
C ASP A 85 -12.35 0.05 -6.51
N GLN A 86 -11.31 0.79 -6.88
CA GLN A 86 -9.98 0.21 -7.12
C GLN A 86 -9.39 -0.39 -5.83
N MET A 87 -9.57 0.27 -4.69
CA MET A 87 -9.16 -0.24 -3.37
C MET A 87 -9.85 -1.57 -3.04
N ASN A 88 -11.16 -1.65 -3.27
CA ASN A 88 -11.97 -2.86 -3.04
C ASN A 88 -11.61 -4.00 -4.00
N HIS A 89 -11.00 -3.68 -5.14
CA HIS A 89 -10.37 -4.64 -6.06
C HIS A 89 -8.85 -4.76 -5.82
N PHE A 90 -8.41 -4.54 -4.58
CA PHE A 90 -7.05 -4.80 -4.10
C PHE A 90 -5.94 -3.96 -4.74
N ALA A 91 -6.25 -2.81 -5.36
CA ALA A 91 -5.22 -1.95 -5.95
C ALA A 91 -4.25 -1.36 -4.91
N GLY A 92 -4.61 -1.32 -3.62
CA GLY A 92 -3.70 -0.98 -2.52
C GLY A 92 -2.79 -2.14 -2.08
N ASN A 93 -3.16 -3.39 -2.39
CA ASN A 93 -2.50 -4.60 -1.89
C ASN A 93 -1.37 -5.09 -2.82
N MET A 94 -0.48 -4.16 -3.17
CA MET A 94 0.67 -4.42 -4.04
C MET A 94 1.97 -4.48 -3.23
N LEU A 95 3.01 -5.10 -3.82
CA LEU A 95 4.36 -5.09 -3.26
C LEU A 95 5.40 -4.85 -4.35
N GLN A 96 6.25 -3.85 -4.14
CA GLN A 96 7.46 -3.71 -4.94
C GLN A 96 8.55 -4.63 -4.37
N VAL A 97 9.16 -5.44 -5.23
CA VAL A 97 10.29 -6.32 -4.90
C VAL A 97 11.39 -6.15 -5.95
N LYS A 98 12.57 -6.72 -5.67
CA LYS A 98 13.67 -6.83 -6.64
C LYS A 98 13.94 -8.29 -6.95
N ASN A 99 14.24 -8.59 -8.20
CA ASN A 99 14.72 -9.94 -8.58
C ASN A 99 16.23 -10.07 -8.38
N ASP A 100 16.78 -11.23 -8.74
CA ASP A 100 18.21 -11.58 -8.70
C ASP A 100 19.08 -10.73 -9.64
N LYS A 101 18.47 -9.95 -10.53
CA LYS A 101 19.12 -9.01 -11.46
C LYS A 101 18.96 -7.54 -11.04
N ASP A 102 18.51 -7.28 -9.82
CA ASP A 102 18.21 -5.95 -9.28
C ASP A 102 17.09 -5.19 -10.03
N GLU A 103 16.27 -5.87 -10.83
CA GLU A 103 15.13 -5.27 -11.52
C GLU A 103 13.95 -5.10 -10.55
N SER A 104 13.40 -3.88 -10.48
CA SER A 104 12.20 -3.58 -9.71
C SER A 104 10.97 -4.22 -10.36
N LEU A 105 10.25 -5.03 -9.59
CA LEU A 105 8.99 -5.66 -9.96
C LEU A 105 7.89 -5.14 -9.03
N LEU A 106 6.70 -4.86 -9.56
CA LEU A 106 5.52 -4.53 -8.77
C LEU A 106 4.52 -5.68 -8.90
N VAL A 107 4.38 -6.45 -7.82
CA VAL A 107 3.51 -7.62 -7.76
C VAL A 107 2.13 -7.21 -7.29
N MET A 108 1.10 -7.63 -8.02
CA MET A 108 -0.31 -7.36 -7.73
C MET A 108 -1.19 -8.53 -8.20
N SER A 109 -2.47 -8.54 -7.85
CA SER A 109 -3.41 -9.48 -8.47
C SER A 109 -3.86 -9.01 -9.85
N GLU A 110 -4.36 -9.94 -10.66
CA GLU A 110 -4.99 -9.61 -11.94
C GLU A 110 -6.19 -8.67 -11.77
N GLN A 111 -6.95 -8.78 -10.67
CA GLN A 111 -8.06 -7.86 -10.36
C GLN A 111 -7.54 -6.45 -10.15
N ALA A 112 -6.52 -6.28 -9.31
CA ALA A 112 -5.88 -5.01 -9.06
C ALA A 112 -5.37 -4.37 -10.35
N TYR A 113 -4.73 -5.15 -11.22
CA TYR A 113 -4.26 -4.65 -12.51
C TYR A 113 -5.40 -4.17 -13.42
N LYS A 114 -6.47 -4.97 -13.56
CA LYS A 114 -7.59 -4.69 -14.47
C LYS A 114 -8.40 -3.45 -14.11
N VAL A 115 -8.45 -3.06 -12.83
CA VAL A 115 -9.18 -1.88 -12.38
C VAL A 115 -8.35 -0.58 -12.46
N LEU A 116 -7.04 -0.67 -12.66
CA LEU A 116 -6.21 0.51 -12.87
C LEU A 116 -6.51 1.14 -14.23
N ASN A 117 -6.53 2.47 -14.26
CA ASN A 117 -6.60 3.19 -15.53
C ASN A 117 -5.22 3.26 -16.20
N GLU A 118 -5.23 3.57 -17.49
CA GLU A 118 -4.01 3.61 -18.32
C GLU A 118 -2.97 4.59 -17.77
N SER A 119 -3.39 5.74 -17.23
CA SER A 119 -2.47 6.71 -16.62
C SER A 119 -1.75 6.13 -15.39
N GLN A 120 -2.49 5.44 -14.50
CA GLN A 120 -1.91 4.77 -13.33
C GLN A 120 -0.94 3.67 -13.76
N ILE A 121 -1.31 2.84 -14.74
CA ILE A 121 -0.47 1.77 -15.29
C ILE A 121 0.82 2.35 -15.87
N ASN A 122 0.70 3.41 -16.69
CA ASN A 122 1.84 4.08 -17.30
C ASN A 122 2.76 4.70 -16.26
N THR A 123 2.22 5.31 -15.21
CA THR A 123 3.04 5.85 -14.11
C THR A 123 3.77 4.74 -13.35
N LEU A 124 3.08 3.67 -12.95
CA LEU A 124 3.71 2.57 -12.21
C LEU A 124 4.79 1.84 -13.04
N SER A 125 4.56 1.70 -14.35
CA SER A 125 5.49 1.03 -15.26
C SER A 125 6.82 1.79 -15.44
N LYS A 126 6.88 3.08 -15.09
CA LYS A 126 8.14 3.85 -15.04
C LYS A 126 9.05 3.41 -13.89
N TYR A 127 8.47 2.86 -12.82
CA TYR A 127 9.18 2.53 -11.57
C TYR A 127 9.47 1.04 -11.42
N ALA A 128 8.63 0.17 -11.99
CA ALA A 128 8.77 -1.26 -11.88
C ALA A 128 8.06 -1.99 -13.02
N LYS A 129 8.54 -3.18 -13.36
CA LYS A 129 7.81 -4.10 -14.24
C LYS A 129 6.59 -4.65 -13.48
N LEU A 130 5.41 -4.49 -14.06
CA LEU A 130 4.17 -4.99 -13.46
C LEU A 130 4.08 -6.51 -13.63
N ILE A 131 3.89 -7.23 -12.52
CA ILE A 131 3.69 -8.68 -12.49
C ILE A 131 2.35 -8.94 -11.82
N TYR A 132 1.49 -9.67 -12.51
CA TYR A 132 0.16 -9.99 -12.00
C TYR A 132 -0.25 -11.41 -12.35
N ALA A 133 -1.05 -12.01 -11.47
CA ALA A 133 -1.59 -13.36 -11.61
C ALA A 133 -3.03 -13.39 -11.07
N PRO A 134 -3.88 -14.32 -11.55
CA PRO A 134 -5.20 -14.51 -10.99
C PRO A 134 -5.11 -15.06 -9.56
N LEU A 135 -5.58 -14.29 -8.57
CA LEU A 135 -5.61 -14.66 -7.14
C LEU A 135 -7.03 -14.86 -6.61
N TYR A 136 -7.99 -15.11 -7.50
CA TYR A 136 -9.44 -15.12 -7.22
C TYR A 136 -9.85 -15.93 -5.99
N MET A 137 -9.30 -17.14 -5.83
CA MET A 137 -9.64 -18.02 -4.70
C MET A 137 -9.22 -17.42 -3.35
N ILE A 138 -8.08 -16.73 -3.29
CA ILE A 138 -7.55 -16.12 -2.07
C ILE A 138 -8.33 -14.83 -1.76
N GLU A 139 -8.62 -14.05 -2.80
CA GLU A 139 -9.34 -12.79 -2.68
C GLU A 139 -10.80 -12.99 -2.25
N GLN A 140 -11.49 -13.99 -2.82
CA GLN A 140 -12.90 -14.28 -2.51
C GLN A 140 -13.09 -14.95 -1.15
N ASN A 141 -12.16 -15.80 -0.72
CA ASN A 141 -12.34 -16.60 0.50
C ASN A 141 -11.52 -16.10 1.71
N GLY A 142 -10.43 -15.38 1.48
CA GLY A 142 -9.45 -15.04 2.52
C GLY A 142 -9.32 -13.53 2.81
N GLY A 143 -9.91 -12.65 2.00
CA GLY A 143 -9.84 -11.20 2.20
C GLY A 143 -8.43 -10.59 2.03
N GLY A 144 -7.48 -11.36 1.49
CA GLY A 144 -6.12 -10.92 1.19
C GLY A 144 -5.81 -11.01 -0.31
N SER A 145 -4.72 -10.37 -0.74
CA SER A 145 -4.24 -10.42 -2.13
C SER A 145 -2.71 -10.51 -2.16
N ALA A 146 -2.08 -10.09 -3.27
CA ALA A 146 -0.67 -10.33 -3.56
C ALA A 146 0.28 -9.92 -2.41
N ARG A 147 0.12 -8.73 -1.83
CA ARG A 147 0.96 -8.27 -0.72
C ARG A 147 0.83 -9.16 0.52
N CYS A 148 -0.36 -9.69 0.79
CA CYS A 148 -0.61 -10.56 1.94
C CYS A 148 0.04 -11.95 1.79
N MET A 149 0.43 -12.35 0.57
CA MET A 149 1.05 -13.63 0.26
C MET A 149 2.58 -13.58 0.22
N LEU A 150 3.16 -12.39 0.40
CA LEU A 150 4.59 -12.15 0.27
C LEU A 150 5.14 -11.57 1.57
N ALA A 151 6.28 -12.10 2.01
CA ALA A 151 7.03 -11.57 3.13
C ALA A 151 8.44 -11.22 2.66
N GLU A 152 8.85 -9.99 2.91
CA GLU A 152 10.21 -9.53 2.64
C GLU A 152 11.14 -10.01 3.76
N VAL A 153 12.24 -10.66 3.39
CA VAL A 153 13.29 -11.05 4.35
C VAL A 153 14.32 -9.94 4.39
N HIS A 154 14.22 -9.06 5.39
CA HIS A 154 15.13 -7.92 5.56
C HIS A 154 16.45 -8.26 6.27
N LEU A 155 16.66 -9.55 6.58
CA LEU A 155 17.91 -10.05 7.15
C LEU A 155 18.91 -10.37 6.03
N PRO A 156 20.23 -10.25 6.28
CA PRO A 156 21.25 -10.68 5.33
C PRO A 156 21.00 -12.13 4.90
N ILE A 157 21.21 -12.39 3.60
CA ILE A 157 21.24 -13.77 3.09
C ILE A 157 22.38 -14.49 3.83
N ARG A 158 22.04 -15.59 4.49
CA ARG A 158 23.02 -16.45 5.15
C ARG A 158 23.76 -17.32 4.15
#